data_AF-A0A379AEL4-F1
#
_entry.id   AF-A0A379AEL4-F1
#
_cell.length_a   1.000
_cell.length_b   1.000
_cell.length_c   1.000
_cell.angle_alpha   90.00
_cell.angle_beta   90.00
_cell.angle_gamma   90.00
#
_symmetry.space_group_name_H-M   'P 1'
#
loop_
_entity.id
_entity.type
_entity.pdbx_description
1 polymer ?
#
loop_
_entity_poly.entity_id
_entity_poly.type
_entity_poly.pdbx_seq_one_letter_code
_entity_poly.pdbx_strand_id
1 'polypeptide(L)' 'MQLVTARLTLSKLQPEDWQLFRAVHEDRNTMTWVSEVPDEADIRQRFTERLAPWQASSFHMLCLVARRP' A
#
# COMPACT_ATOMS: atom_id res chain seq x y z
N MET A 1 12.06 8.45 -1.50
CA MET A 1 11.10 9.55 -1.28
C MET A 1 10.48 9.36 0.09
N GLN A 2 10.47 10.41 0.89
CA GLN A 2 9.84 10.45 2.21
C GLN A 2 9.18 11.82 2.37
N LEU A 3 7.94 11.84 2.86
CA LEU A 3 7.20 13.06 3.17
C LEU A 3 6.93 13.09 4.68
N VAL A 4 7.31 14.18 5.34
CA VAL A 4 7.13 14.34 6.79
C VAL A 4 6.13 15.47 7.01
N THR A 5 5.16 15.20 7.88
CA THR A 5 4.15 16.17 8.35
C THR A 5 4.24 16.25 9.87
N ALA A 6 3.50 17.18 10.48
CA ALA A 6 3.49 17.33 11.94
C ALA A 6 3.05 16.07 12.72
N ARG A 7 2.30 15.15 12.09
CA ARG A 7 1.74 13.97 12.76
C ARG A 7 2.06 12.64 12.08
N LEU A 8 2.64 12.67 10.88
CA LEU A 8 2.83 11.48 10.05
C LEU A 8 4.11 11.58 9.24
N THR A 9 4.78 10.44 9.12
CA THR A 9 5.84 10.17 8.15
C THR A 9 5.30 9.22 7.10
N LEU A 10 5.37 9.63 5.83
CA LEU A 10 4.99 8.80 4.69
C LEU A 10 6.26 8.36 3.96
N SER A 11 6.48 7.05 3.86
CA SER A 11 7.60 6.45 3.12
C SER A 11 7.08 5.55 2.00
N LYS A 12 7.93 5.24 1.01
CA LYS A 12 7.58 4.18 0.04
C LYS A 12 7.29 2.86 0.76
N LEU A 13 6.35 2.09 0.22
CA LEU A 13 6.07 0.71 0.62
C LEU A 13 7.36 -0.13 0.58
N GLN A 14 7.58 -0.94 1.61
CA GLN A 14 8.72 -1.86 1.72
C GLN A 14 8.24 -3.31 1.91
N PRO A 15 9.08 -4.32 1.67
CA PRO A 15 8.71 -5.73 1.85
C PRO A 15 8.15 -6.06 3.24
N GLU A 16 8.64 -5.38 4.28
CA GLU A 16 8.23 -5.58 5.67
C GLU A 16 6.79 -5.10 5.94
N ASP A 17 6.25 -4.25 5.05
CA ASP A 17 4.90 -3.68 5.16
C ASP A 17 3.79 -4.63 4.69
N TRP A 18 4.13 -5.88 4.37
CA TRP A 18 3.18 -6.89 3.91
C TRP A 18 1.95 -7.01 4.82
N GLN A 19 2.17 -7.12 6.14
CA GLN A 19 1.08 -7.32 7.09
C GLN A 19 0.11 -6.13 7.10
N LEU A 20 0.63 -4.91 7.02
CA LEU A 20 -0.19 -3.70 6.94
C LEU A 20 -0.97 -3.65 5.62
N PHE A 21 -0.31 -3.91 4.49
CA PHE A 21 -0.94 -3.89 3.18
C PHE A 21 -2.08 -4.91 3.10
N ARG A 22 -1.84 -6.14 3.56
CA ARG A 22 -2.84 -7.21 3.64
C ARG A 22 -4.03 -6.81 4.52
N ALA A 23 -3.77 -6.30 5.73
CA ALA A 23 -4.83 -5.93 6.67
C ALA A 23 -5.81 -4.89 6.08
N VAL A 24 -5.32 -3.92 5.31
CA VAL A 24 -6.17 -2.91 4.63
C VAL A 24 -7.04 -3.54 3.54
N HIS A 25 -6.52 -4.52 2.79
CA HIS A 25 -7.26 -5.17 1.70
C HIS A 25 -8.20 -6.28 2.16
N GLU A 26 -8.00 -6.82 3.37
CA GLU A 26 -8.90 -7.80 3.99
C GLU A 26 -9.98 -7.15 4.87
N ASP A 27 -9.81 -5.87 5.25
CA ASP A 27 -10.79 -5.15 6.05
C ASP A 27 -12.08 -4.87 5.25
N ARG A 28 -13.14 -5.61 5.58
CA ARG A 28 -14.45 -5.48 4.92
C ARG A 28 -15.02 -4.08 5.00
N ASN A 29 -14.77 -3.33 6.07
CA ASN A 29 -15.28 -1.98 6.22
C ASN A 29 -14.65 -1.03 5.20
N THR A 30 -13.33 -1.11 5.04
CA THR A 30 -12.60 -0.39 3.99
C THR A 30 -13.05 -0.84 2.61
N MET A 31 -13.05 -2.16 2.35
CA MET A 31 -13.30 -2.71 1.04
C MET A 31 -14.73 -2.45 0.54
N THR A 32 -15.72 -2.33 1.42
CA THR A 32 -17.11 -1.95 1.07
C THR A 32 -17.18 -0.72 0.15
N TRP A 33 -16.23 0.21 0.26
CA TRP A 33 -16.18 1.44 -0.54
C TRP A 33 -15.10 1.44 -1.62
N VAL A 34 -14.25 0.42 -1.68
CA VAL A 34 -13.10 0.33 -2.59
C VAL A 34 -13.34 -0.71 -3.68
N SER A 35 -13.61 -1.96 -3.31
CA SER A 35 -13.92 -3.08 -4.22
C SER A 35 -14.38 -4.32 -3.44
N GLU A 36 -14.72 -5.41 -4.14
CA GLU A 36 -14.78 -6.72 -3.50
C GLU A 36 -13.46 -7.05 -2.77
N VAL A 37 -13.55 -7.83 -1.70
CA VAL A 37 -12.37 -8.28 -0.92
C VAL A 37 -11.58 -9.25 -1.79
N PRO A 38 -10.34 -8.89 -2.20
CA PRO A 38 -9.50 -9.77 -3.02
C PRO A 38 -9.05 -11.00 -2.23
N ASP A 39 -8.70 -12.08 -2.93
CA ASP A 39 -8.03 -13.22 -2.31
C ASP A 39 -6.56 -12.93 -1.99
N GLU A 40 -5.92 -13.81 -1.22
CA GLU A 40 -4.52 -13.57 -0.80
C GLU A 40 -3.54 -13.54 -1.99
N ALA A 41 -3.81 -14.30 -3.07
CA ALA A 41 -2.95 -14.35 -4.24
C ALA A 41 -2.98 -13.01 -5.00
N ASP A 42 -4.18 -12.45 -5.19
CA ASP A 42 -4.39 -11.13 -5.76
C ASP A 42 -3.73 -10.03 -4.92
N ILE A 43 -3.86 -10.09 -3.59
CA ILE A 43 -3.21 -9.14 -2.68
C ILE A 43 -1.68 -9.25 -2.80
N ARG A 44 -1.13 -10.47 -2.88
CA ARG A 44 0.31 -10.71 -3.06
C ARG A 44 0.83 -10.16 -4.38
N GLN A 45 0.12 -10.38 -5.48
CA GLN A 45 0.48 -9.83 -6.78
C GLN A 45 0.49 -8.30 -6.72
N ARG A 46 -0.60 -7.71 -6.25
CA ARG A 46 -0.77 -6.25 -6.07
C ARG A 46 0.34 -5.64 -5.22
N PHE A 47 0.75 -6.32 -4.15
CA PHE A 47 1.83 -5.88 -3.28
C PHE A 47 3.17 -5.90 -4.02
N THR A 48 3.46 -6.99 -4.73
CA THR A 48 4.70 -7.17 -5.50
C THR A 48 4.86 -6.10 -6.58
N GLU A 49 3.81 -5.81 -7.33
CA GLU A 49 3.80 -4.73 -8.33
C GLU A 49 4.11 -3.36 -7.71
N ARG A 50 3.56 -3.08 -6.52
CA ARG A 50 3.73 -1.79 -5.81
C ARG A 50 5.11 -1.64 -5.15
N LEU A 51 5.87 -2.72 -4.98
CA LEU A 51 7.26 -2.66 -4.53
C LEU A 51 8.23 -2.24 -5.65
N ALA A 52 7.84 -2.39 -6.92
CA ALA A 52 8.67 -2.01 -8.05
C ALA A 52 9.01 -0.50 -8.01
N PRO A 53 10.23 -0.09 -8.43
CA PRO A 53 10.58 1.32 -8.52
C PRO A 53 9.51 2.12 -9.27
N TRP A 54 9.06 3.20 -8.66
CA TRP A 54 8.05 4.08 -9.23
C TRP A 54 8.68 5.30 -9.91
N GLN A 55 8.16 5.65 -11.08
CA GLN A 55 8.43 6.89 -11.81
C GLN A 55 7.10 7.47 -12.31
N ALA A 56 7.08 8.76 -12.68
CA ALA A 56 5.84 9.41 -13.13
C ALA A 56 5.20 8.74 -14.37
N SER A 57 5.99 8.03 -15.18
CA SER A 57 5.53 7.24 -16.33
C SER A 57 5.21 5.77 -15.99
N SER A 58 5.30 5.36 -14.72
CA SER A 58 4.93 4.02 -14.28
C SER A 58 3.43 3.77 -14.47
N PHE A 59 3.08 2.59 -14.96
CA PHE A 59 1.68 2.13 -15.04
C PHE A 59 1.14 1.69 -13.68
N HIS A 60 2.02 1.33 -12.72
CA HIS A 60 1.64 1.04 -11.35
C HIS A 60 1.59 2.31 -10.50
N MET A 61 0.67 2.32 -9.52
CA MET A 61 0.49 3.44 -8.60
C MET A 61 1.64 3.52 -7.59
N LEU A 62 2.09 4.74 -7.29
CA LEU A 62 2.97 5.00 -6.16
C LEU A 62 2.25 4.63 -4.86
N CYS A 63 2.84 3.73 -4.08
CA CYS A 63 2.31 3.33 -2.79
C CYS A 63 3.17 3.88 -1.65
N LEU A 64 2.52 4.60 -0.72
CA LEU A 64 3.15 5.16 0.47
C LEU A 64 2.54 4.56 1.73
N VAL A 65 3.37 4.36 2.75
CA VAL A 65 2.96 3.90 4.07
C VAL A 65 3.05 5.07 5.05
N ALA A 66 1.92 5.39 5.67
CA ALA A 66 1.84 6.42 6.70
C ALA A 66 2.08 5.83 8.08
N ARG A 67 3.05 6.38 8.81
CA ARG A 67 3.34 6.03 10.20
C ARG A 67 3.28 7.27 11.07
N ARG A 68 2.83 7.14 12.30
CA ARG A 68 3.02 8.20 13.30
C ARG A 68 4.52 8.24 13.68
N PRO A 69 5.08 9.43 13.92
CA PRO A 69 6.44 9.58 14.44
C PRO A 69 6.58 8.98 15.84
#